data_AF-A0A9X7XRC6-F1
#
_entry.id   AF-A0A9X7XRC6-F1
#
_cell.length_a   1.000
_cell.length_b   1.000
_cell.length_c   1.000
_cell.angle_alpha   90.00
_cell.angle_beta   90.00
_cell.angle_gamma   90.00
#
_symmetry.space_group_name_H-M   'P 1'
#
loop_
_entity.id
_entity.type
_entity.pdbx_description
1 polymer ?
#
loop_
_entity_poly.entity_id
_entity_poly.type
_entity_poly.pdbx_seq_one_letter_code
_entity_poly.pdbx_strand_id
1 'polypeptide(L)'
;MALSKKGTRKITVGQTEYRWVVSPAADGLIVVTIQHAEGTGQLIRVYAKADVHDARSAGASGSAPTRERRAIKPSDVEAIITEAVAQGWVPEKSGAPLGFDWKGSTLLKRGR
;
A
#
# COMPACT_ATOMS: atom_id res chain seq x y z
N MET A 1 14.83 9.40 3.93
CA MET A 1 13.62 9.32 4.79
C MET A 1 13.33 7.85 5.05
N ALA A 2 13.14 7.44 6.30
CA ALA A 2 12.89 6.05 6.67
C ALA A 2 11.59 5.95 7.47
N LEU A 3 10.90 4.80 7.37
CA LEU A 3 9.70 4.54 8.16
C LEU A 3 10.03 4.42 9.65
N SER A 4 9.25 5.13 10.48
CA SER A 4 9.28 4.98 11.94
C SER A 4 8.87 3.56 12.33
N LYS A 5 9.52 2.96 13.34
CA LYS A 5 9.26 1.57 13.79
C LYS A 5 7.84 1.33 14.33
N LYS A 6 7.12 2.39 14.72
CA LYS A 6 5.79 2.29 15.34
C LYS A 6 4.71 2.11 14.26
N GLY A 7 3.94 1.04 14.35
CA GLY A 7 2.84 0.75 13.40
C GLY A 7 3.27 0.11 12.08
N THR A 8 4.57 -0.05 11.84
CA THR A 8 5.10 -0.81 10.70
C THR A 8 5.00 -2.31 10.93
N ARG A 9 4.51 -3.02 9.92
CA ARG A 9 4.49 -4.47 9.81
C ARG A 9 5.69 -4.94 9.00
N LYS A 10 6.13 -6.18 9.21
CA LYS A 10 7.17 -6.83 8.40
C LYS A 10 6.53 -7.82 7.43
N ILE A 11 7.18 -8.05 6.29
CA ILE A 11 6.86 -9.11 5.34
C ILE A 11 8.14 -9.53 4.62
N THR A 12 8.25 -10.81 4.30
CA THR A 12 9.33 -11.35 3.45
C THR A 12 8.73 -11.67 2.10
N VAL A 13 9.32 -11.15 1.03
CA VAL A 13 8.92 -11.45 -0.35
C VAL A 13 10.13 -12.02 -1.07
N GLY A 14 10.04 -13.27 -1.53
CA GLY A 14 11.19 -14.04 -1.97
C GLY A 14 12.20 -14.22 -0.83
N GLN A 15 13.40 -13.63 -0.97
CA GLN A 15 14.46 -13.66 0.03
C GLN A 15 14.70 -12.30 0.71
N THR A 16 13.89 -11.29 0.39
CA THR A 16 14.11 -9.91 0.87
C THR A 16 13.06 -9.55 1.93
N GLU A 17 13.51 -8.99 3.05
CA GLU A 17 12.64 -8.48 4.10
C GLU A 17 12.25 -7.02 3.83
N TYR A 18 10.97 -6.73 4.03
CA TYR A 18 10.39 -5.40 3.86
C TYR A 18 9.62 -4.97 5.11
N ARG A 19 9.44 -3.66 5.26
CA ARG A 19 8.54 -3.05 6.22
C ARG A 19 7.48 -2.25 5.48
N TRP A 20 6.26 -2.31 5.98
CA TRP A 20 5.15 -1.58 5.40
C TRP A 20 4.22 -1.02 6.46
N VAL A 21 3.54 0.08 6.13
CA VAL A 21 2.52 0.71 6.97
C VAL A 21 1.38 1.20 6.08
N VAL A 22 0.16 1.11 6.60
CA VAL A 22 -1.02 1.70 5.98
C VAL A 22 -1.37 2.96 6.78
N SER A 23 -1.47 4.08 6.07
CA SER A 23 -1.87 5.36 6.65
C SER A 23 -3.06 5.93 5.87
N PRO A 24 -3.94 6.70 6.51
CA PRO A 24 -4.94 7.46 5.78
C PRO A 24 -4.27 8.50 4.86
N ALA A 25 -4.88 8.74 3.71
CA ALA A 25 -4.53 9.79 2.76
C ALA A 25 -5.76 10.67 2.47
N ALA A 26 -5.58 11.72 1.66
CA ALA A 26 -6.69 12.58 1.25
C ALA A 26 -7.75 11.82 0.43
N ASP A 27 -8.95 12.40 0.32
CA ASP A 27 -10.01 11.96 -0.60
C ASP A 27 -10.50 10.51 -0.40
N GLY A 28 -10.50 10.04 0.85
CA GLY A 28 -10.93 8.66 1.15
C GLY A 28 -9.98 7.60 0.61
N LEU A 29 -8.73 7.96 0.36
CA LEU A 29 -7.67 7.02 0.00
C LEU A 29 -6.92 6.55 1.25
N ILE A 30 -6.33 5.38 1.15
CA ILE A 30 -5.24 4.94 2.00
C ILE A 30 -3.95 4.93 1.20
N VAL A 31 -2.82 5.12 1.89
CA VAL A 31 -1.50 4.94 1.33
C VAL A 31 -0.78 3.82 2.05
N VAL A 32 -0.31 2.84 1.29
CA VAL A 32 0.60 1.81 1.74
C VAL A 32 2.01 2.29 1.46
N THR A 33 2.80 2.55 2.49
CA THR A 33 4.21 2.90 2.33
C THR A 33 5.04 1.65 2.59
N ILE A 34 5.91 1.29 1.65
CA ILE A 34 6.75 0.10 1.70
C ILE A 34 8.22 0.50 1.54
N GLN A 35 9.08 -0.11 2.33
CA GLN A 35 10.52 0.10 2.33
C GLN A 35 11.26 -1.20 2.63
N HIS A 36 12.52 -1.31 2.22
CA HIS A 36 13.43 -2.35 2.71
C HIS A 36 13.48 -2.39 4.25
N ALA A 37 13.60 -3.58 4.83
CA ALA A 37 13.51 -3.77 6.28
C ALA A 37 14.64 -3.07 7.07
N GLU A 38 15.79 -2.84 6.45
CA GLU A 38 16.89 -2.10 7.10
C GLU A 38 16.59 -0.60 7.25
N GLY A 39 15.54 -0.09 6.60
CA GLY A 39 15.20 1.34 6.63
C GLY A 39 16.10 2.19 5.73
N THR A 40 16.88 1.55 4.87
CA THR A 40 17.71 2.16 3.82
C THR A 40 17.00 2.09 2.46
N GLY A 41 17.54 2.78 1.45
CA GLY A 41 17.09 2.71 0.07
C GLY A 41 15.82 3.51 -0.29
N GLN A 42 15.19 3.15 -1.41
CA GLN A 42 14.05 3.86 -1.99
C GLN A 42 12.74 3.27 -1.49
N LEU A 43 11.85 4.14 -1.02
CA LEU A 43 10.50 3.77 -0.59
C LEU A 43 9.48 3.94 -1.71
N ILE A 44 8.41 3.15 -1.67
CA ILE A 44 7.25 3.30 -2.54
C ILE A 44 6.02 3.69 -1.73
N ARG A 45 5.15 4.49 -2.34
CA ARG A 45 3.85 4.88 -1.80
C ARG A 45 2.78 4.41 -2.76
N VAL A 46 1.92 3.53 -2.27
CA VAL A 46 0.87 2.93 -3.08
C VAL A 46 -0.48 3.38 -2.57
N TYR A 47 -1.21 4.11 -3.41
CA TYR A 47 -2.50 4.67 -3.09
C TYR A 47 -3.60 3.69 -3.48
N ALA A 48 -4.53 3.43 -2.58
CA ALA A 48 -5.70 2.61 -2.83
C ALA A 48 -6.94 3.30 -2.27
N LYS A 49 -8.12 3.04 -2.85
CA LYS A 49 -9.37 3.49 -2.23
C LYS A 49 -9.54 2.80 -0.88
N ALA A 50 -9.74 3.59 0.16
CA ALA A 50 -10.07 3.06 1.47
C ALA A 50 -11.49 2.51 1.39
N ASP A 51 -11.71 1.26 1.77
CA ASP A 51 -13.06 0.85 2.11
C ASP A 51 -13.37 1.40 3.51
N VAL A 52 -13.80 2.66 3.55
CA VAL A 52 -14.26 3.29 4.79
C VAL A 52 -15.57 2.60 5.14
N HIS A 53 -15.50 1.64 6.06
CA HIS A 53 -16.65 1.33 6.88
C HIS A 53 -16.97 2.59 7.66
N ASP A 54 -17.86 3.41 7.11
CA ASP A 54 -18.52 4.43 7.91
C ASP A 54 -19.44 3.65 8.84
N ALA A 55 -18.97 3.39 10.06
CA ALA A 55 -19.77 2.77 11.12
C ALA A 55 -20.82 3.76 11.66
N ARG A 56 -21.45 4.55 10.79
CA ARG A 56 -22.69 5.31 11.02
C ARG A 56 -23.61 5.16 9.81
N SER A 57 -24.22 4.00 9.68
CA SER A 57 -25.51 3.88 8.99
C SER A 57 -26.26 2.69 9.58
N ALA A 58 -26.65 2.83 10.84
CA ALA A 58 -27.79 2.07 11.37
C ALA A 58 -29.04 2.75 10.81
N GLY A 59 -29.53 2.30 9.66
CA GLY A 59 -30.80 2.75 9.12
C GLY A 59 -30.89 2.60 7.61
N ALA A 60 -31.96 1.91 7.19
CA ALA A 60 -32.52 1.82 5.84
C ALA A 60 -31.93 0.76 4.89
N SER A 61 -32.80 -0.21 4.66
CA SER A 61 -32.89 -1.18 3.58
C SER A 61 -32.54 -0.63 2.19
N GLY A 62 -31.96 -1.48 1.35
CA GLY A 62 -31.79 -1.24 -0.09
C GLY A 62 -30.42 -1.68 -0.59
N SER A 63 -30.39 -2.68 -1.47
CA SER A 63 -29.20 -3.31 -2.06
C SER A 63 -28.11 -2.30 -2.43
N ALA A 64 -27.08 -2.20 -1.56
CA ALA A 64 -25.91 -1.39 -1.83
C ALA A 64 -25.06 -2.10 -2.91
N PRO A 65 -24.47 -1.37 -3.87
CA PRO A 65 -23.50 -1.96 -4.78
C PRO A 65 -22.41 -2.59 -3.91
N THR A 66 -22.02 -3.83 -4.20
CA THR A 66 -21.02 -4.61 -3.46
C THR A 66 -19.78 -3.75 -3.21
N ARG A 67 -19.77 -3.08 -2.05
CA ARG A 67 -18.70 -2.17 -1.63
C ARG A 67 -17.57 -3.09 -1.22
N GLU A 68 -16.61 -3.25 -2.13
CA GLU A 68 -15.48 -4.16 -1.94
C GLU A 68 -14.64 -3.71 -0.75
N ARG A 69 -14.99 -4.21 0.44
CA ARG A 69 -14.24 -4.12 1.71
C ARG A 69 -12.79 -4.53 1.53
N ARG A 70 -11.95 -3.61 1.05
CA ARG A 70 -10.52 -3.85 0.82
C ARG A 70 -9.69 -3.25 1.95
N ALA A 71 -9.56 -4.03 3.01
CA ALA A 71 -8.41 -3.92 3.90
C ALA A 71 -7.17 -4.44 3.14
N ILE A 72 -6.07 -3.69 3.13
CA ILE A 72 -4.79 -4.13 2.55
C ILE A 72 -4.26 -5.32 3.38
N LYS A 73 -4.20 -6.49 2.75
CA LYS A 73 -3.68 -7.73 3.35
C LYS A 73 -2.19 -7.88 3.06
N PRO A 74 -1.46 -8.70 3.83
CA PRO A 74 -0.07 -9.03 3.50
C PRO A 74 0.10 -9.58 2.07
N SER A 75 -0.86 -10.35 1.57
CA SER A 75 -0.86 -10.86 0.19
C SER A 75 -0.97 -9.76 -0.86
N ASP A 76 -1.72 -8.69 -0.60
CA ASP A 76 -1.76 -7.52 -1.49
C ASP A 76 -0.39 -6.82 -1.50
N VAL A 77 0.24 -6.71 -0.34
CA VAL A 77 1.58 -6.10 -0.19
C VAL A 77 2.64 -6.91 -0.94
N GLU A 78 2.58 -8.23 -0.87
CA GLU A 78 3.45 -9.12 -1.64
C GLU A 78 3.30 -8.93 -3.15
N ALA A 79 2.06 -8.87 -3.64
CA ALA A 79 1.77 -8.60 -5.06
C ALA A 79 2.30 -7.22 -5.48
N ILE A 80 2.05 -6.19 -4.66
CA ILE A 80 2.55 -4.82 -4.89
C ILE A 80 4.08 -4.80 -4.98
N ILE A 81 4.79 -5.46 -4.07
CA ILE A 81 6.26 -5.52 -4.07
C ILE A 81 6.76 -6.18 -5.35
N THR A 82 6.19 -7.34 -5.69
CA THR A 82 6.55 -8.11 -6.89
C THR A 82 6.37 -7.27 -8.16
N GLU A 83 5.22 -6.61 -8.31
CA GLU A 83 4.95 -5.77 -9.47
C GLU A 83 5.81 -4.50 -9.49
N ALA A 84 6.07 -3.87 -8.33
CA ALA A 84 6.92 -2.68 -8.27
C ALA A 84 8.36 -3.00 -8.70
N VAL A 85 8.91 -4.13 -8.23
CA VAL A 85 10.25 -4.61 -8.65
C VAL A 85 10.27 -4.92 -10.14
N ALA A 86 9.23 -5.59 -10.67
CA ALA A 86 9.09 -5.83 -12.10
C ALA A 86 9.01 -4.53 -12.93
N GLN A 87 8.46 -3.45 -12.35
CA GLN A 87 8.41 -2.11 -12.95
C GLN A 87 9.69 -1.28 -12.71
N GLY A 88 10.76 -1.90 -12.17
CA GLY A 88 12.07 -1.28 -12.01
C GLY A 88 12.28 -0.53 -10.69
N TRP A 89 11.42 -0.74 -9.68
CA TRP A 89 11.74 -0.29 -8.32
C TRP A 89 12.89 -1.13 -7.75
N VAL A 90 13.93 -0.44 -7.27
CA VAL A 90 15.08 -1.08 -6.63
C VAL A 90 15.10 -0.69 -5.15
N PRO A 91 14.64 -1.55 -4.23
CA PRO A 91 14.42 -1.20 -2.82
C PRO A 91 15.70 -0.79 -2.10
N GLU A 92 16.86 -1.34 -2.49
CA GLU A 92 18.17 -1.06 -1.87
C GLU A 92 18.77 0.26 -2.36
N LYS A 93 18.39 0.71 -3.56
CA LYS A 93 18.97 1.92 -4.16
C LYS A 93 18.32 3.14 -3.54
N SER A 94 19.12 4.07 -3.03
CA SER A 94 18.60 5.36 -2.55
C SER A 94 18.00 6.18 -3.70
N GLY A 95 16.83 6.77 -3.47
CA GLY A 95 16.14 7.57 -4.47
C GLY A 95 14.91 8.29 -3.90
N ALA A 96 14.34 9.19 -4.70
CA ALA A 96 13.08 9.83 -4.36
C ALA A 96 11.96 8.78 -4.27
N PRO A 97 10.97 8.94 -3.36
CA PRO A 97 9.83 8.05 -3.28
C PRO A 97 9.13 7.86 -4.63
N LEU A 98 8.81 6.61 -4.98
CA LEU A 98 7.98 6.32 -6.15
C LEU A 98 6.50 6.23 -5.73
N GLY A 99 5.62 6.84 -6.51
CA GLY A 99 4.18 6.77 -6.34
C GLY A 99 3.58 5.70 -7.25
N PHE A 100 2.64 4.93 -6.73
CA PHE A 100 1.83 3.98 -7.48
C PHE A 100 0.36 4.05 -7.04
N ASP A 101 -0.56 3.65 -7.90
CA ASP A 101 -1.96 3.45 -7.59
C ASP A 101 -2.29 1.95 -7.68
N TRP A 102 -2.92 1.40 -6.65
CA TRP A 102 -3.35 0.01 -6.58
C TRP A 102 -4.81 -0.12 -7.00
N LYS A 103 -5.05 -0.79 -8.13
CA LYS A 103 -6.39 -1.09 -8.65
C LYS A 103 -6.79 -2.54 -8.40
N GLY A 104 -6.58 -3.00 -7.17
CA GLY A 104 -7.07 -4.28 -6.66
C GLY A 104 -6.37 -5.55 -7.18
N SER A 105 -5.77 -5.52 -8.35
CA SER A 105 -4.94 -6.61 -8.89
C SER A 105 -3.81 -6.11 -9.78
N THR A 106 -3.65 -4.79 -9.90
CA THR A 106 -2.71 -4.17 -10.81
C THR A 106 -2.15 -2.90 -10.19
N LEU A 107 -0.83 -2.82 -10.17
CA LEU A 107 -0.05 -1.67 -9.73
C LEU A 107 0.23 -0.74 -10.92
N LEU A 108 -0.28 0.48 -10.86
CA LEU A 108 -0.04 1.50 -11.88
C LEU A 108 0.95 2.53 -11.35
N LYS A 109 2.01 2.81 -12.11
CA LYS A 109 2.95 3.88 -11.76
C LYS A 109 2.25 5.23 -11.85
N ARG A 110 2.27 5.99 -10.77
CA ARG A 110 1.69 7.33 -10.74
C ARG A 110 2.66 8.29 -11.42
N GLY A 111 2.20 8.90 -12.52
CA GLY A 111 2.95 9.95 -13.21
C GLY A 111 3.26 11.10 -12.25
N ARG A 112 4.45 11.67 -12.38
CA ARG A 112 4.88 12.84 -11.61
C ARG A 112 4.21 14.10 -12.14
#